data_AF-A0A418V9U8-F1
#
_entry.id   AF-A0A418V9U8-F1
#
_cell.length_a   1.000
_cell.length_b   1.000
_cell.length_c   1.000
_cell.angle_alpha   90.00
_cell.angle_beta   90.00
_cell.angle_gamma   90.00
#
_symmetry.space_group_name_H-M   'P 1'
#
loop_
_entity.id
_entity.type
_entity.pdbx_description
1 polymer ?
#
loop_
_entity_poly.entity_id
_entity_poly.type
_entity_poly.pdbx_seq_one_letter_code
_entity_poly.pdbx_strand_id
1 'polypeptide(L)' 'MRAYKGVVENGVVVVIGTRLPEGTVVTVTVGETELLRAKISNAIKRSSRKVKVRVKPEPNPGLALEMGSAAAEPSA' A
#
# COMPACT_ATOMS: atom_id res chain seq x y z
N MET A 1 -35.88 6.22 -11.97
CA MET A 1 -34.91 5.49 -11.12
C MET A 1 -33.77 6.43 -10.80
N ARG A 2 -33.25 6.41 -9.56
CA ARG A 2 -32.17 7.31 -9.12
C ARG A 2 -30.95 6.48 -8.76
N ALA A 3 -29.79 6.82 -9.34
CA ALA A 3 -28.54 6.18 -8.97
C ALA A 3 -27.96 6.87 -7.74
N TYR A 4 -27.49 6.07 -6.79
CA TYR A 4 -26.81 6.55 -5.60
C TYR A 4 -25.37 6.08 -5.64
N LYS A 5 -24.43 7.01 -5.42
CA LYS A 5 -23.02 6.66 -5.34
C LYS A 5 -22.78 5.91 -4.03
N GLY A 6 -22.12 4.76 -4.12
CA GLY A 6 -21.75 3.98 -2.95
C GLY A 6 -20.45 3.22 -3.15
N VAL A 7 -19.96 2.66 -2.05
CA VAL A 7 -18.79 1.77 -2.01
C VAL A 7 -19.14 0.55 -1.18
N VAL A 8 -18.46 -0.57 -1.42
CA VAL A 8 -18.56 -1.74 -0.56
C VAL A 8 -17.44 -1.68 0.48
N GLU A 9 -17.82 -1.64 1.74
CA GLU A 9 -16.90 -1.71 2.88
C GLU A 9 -17.26 -2.92 3.74
N ASN A 10 -16.30 -3.81 3.98
CA ASN A 10 -16.49 -5.01 4.78
C ASN A 10 -17.68 -5.89 4.33
N GLY A 11 -17.97 -5.91 3.03
CA GLY A 11 -19.09 -6.67 2.46
C GLY A 11 -20.45 -5.96 2.55
N VAL A 12 -20.50 -4.73 3.07
CA VAL A 12 -21.71 -3.93 3.19
C VAL A 12 -21.67 -2.75 2.21
N VAL A 13 -22.78 -2.46 1.54
CA VAL A 13 -22.91 -1.30 0.67
C VAL A 13 -23.12 -0.06 1.51
N VAL A 14 -22.21 0.91 1.37
CA VAL A 14 -22.27 2.22 2.02
C VAL A 14 -22.60 3.26 0.97
N VAL A 15 -23.70 3.98 1.15
CA VAL A 15 -24.08 5.10 0.27
C VAL A 15 -23.33 6.36 0.73
N ILE A 16 -22.74 7.08 -0.23
CA ILE A 16 -21.92 8.26 0.03
C ILE A 16 -22.78 9.52 -0.17
N GLY A 17 -22.74 10.44 0.81
CA GLY A 17 -23.33 11.77 0.68
C GLY A 17 -24.84 11.83 0.81
N THR A 18 -25.51 10.70 1.09
CA THR A 18 -26.93 10.66 1.41
C THR A 18 -27.28 9.41 2.21
N ARG A 19 -28.43 9.44 2.89
CA ARG A 19 -29.05 8.26 3.49
C ARG A 19 -30.25 7.83 2.65
N LEU A 20 -30.47 6.53 2.57
CA LEU A 20 -31.69 5.98 1.97
C LEU A 20 -32.76 5.83 3.07
N PRO A 21 -34.05 5.99 2.73
CA PRO A 21 -35.14 5.71 3.66
C PRO A 21 -35.12 4.25 4.13
N GLU A 22 -35.56 4.01 5.37
CA GLU A 22 -35.77 2.65 5.87
C GLU A 22 -36.78 1.89 5.01
N GLY A 23 -36.59 0.57 4.89
CA GLY A 23 -37.40 -0.27 4.01
C GLY A 23 -37.04 -0.20 2.52
N THR A 24 -36.06 0.61 2.12
CA THR A 24 -35.57 0.64 0.74
C THR A 24 -34.86 -0.67 0.37
N VAL A 25 -35.37 -1.37 -0.65
CA VAL A 25 -34.70 -2.55 -1.23
C VAL A 25 -33.60 -2.07 -2.18
N VAL A 26 -32.37 -2.53 -1.96
CA VAL A 26 -31.20 -2.15 -2.74
C VAL A 26 -30.72 -3.32 -3.59
N THR A 27 -30.62 -3.11 -4.90
CA THR A 27 -29.97 -4.03 -5.84
C THR A 27 -28.63 -3.45 -6.25
N VAL A 28 -27.57 -4.24 -6.13
CA VAL A 28 -26.22 -3.84 -6.54
C VAL A 28 -25.89 -4.50 -7.87
N THR A 29 -25.60 -3.69 -8.88
CA THR A 29 -25.05 -4.17 -10.16
C THR A 29 -23.55 -3.91 -10.15
N VAL A 30 -22.75 -4.96 -10.29
CA VAL A 30 -21.29 -4.84 -10.34
C VAL A 30 -20.82 -5.38 -11.68
N GLY A 31 -20.18 -4.54 -12.48
CA GLY A 31 -19.50 -4.97 -13.69
C GLY A 31 -18.21 -5.74 -13.39
N GLU A 32 -17.74 -6.52 -14.35
CA GLU A 32 -16.52 -7.33 -14.21
C GLU A 32 -15.27 -6.48 -13.92
N THR A 33 -15.18 -5.33 -14.58
CA THR A 33 -14.11 -4.34 -14.40
C THR A 33 -14.07 -3.75 -13.00
N GLU A 34 -15.23 -3.47 -12.42
CA GLU A 34 -15.41 -2.92 -11.08
C GLU A 34 -15.03 -3.97 -10.04
N LEU A 35 -15.42 -5.23 -10.26
CA LEU A 35 -14.98 -6.38 -9.46
C LEU A 35 -13.45 -6.50 -9.45
N LEU A 36 -12.81 -6.41 -10.61
CA LEU A 36 -11.37 -6.50 -10.73
C LEU A 36 -10.67 -5.34 -9.98
N ARG A 37 -11.14 -4.10 -10.18
CA ARG A 37 -10.61 -2.92 -9.46
C ARG A 37 -10.79 -3.04 -7.95
N ALA A 38 -11.94 -3.54 -7.49
CA ALA A 38 -12.20 -3.79 -6.08
C ALA A 38 -11.25 -4.85 -5.51
N LYS A 39 -10.98 -5.94 -6.24
CA LYS A 39 -10.02 -6.98 -5.82
C LYS A 39 -8.59 -6.44 -5.72
N ILE A 40 -8.11 -5.73 -6.73
CA ILE A 40 -6.75 -5.15 -6.75
C ILE A 40 -6.58 -4.15 -5.60
N SER A 41 -7.52 -3.22 -5.45
CA SER A 41 -7.46 -2.22 -4.37
C SER A 41 -7.49 -2.85 -2.98
N ASN A 42 -8.28 -3.91 -2.78
CA ASN A 42 -8.30 -4.66 -1.52
C ASN A 42 -6.98 -5.39 -1.26
N ALA A 43 -6.38 -6.01 -2.28
CA ALA A 43 -5.08 -6.67 -2.17
C ALA A 43 -3.96 -5.69 -1.78
N ILE A 44 -3.92 -4.50 -2.40
CA ILE A 44 -2.94 -3.45 -2.08
C ILE A 44 -3.13 -2.95 -0.64
N LYS A 45 -4.38 -2.65 -0.23
CA LYS A 45 -4.68 -2.22 1.14
C LYS A 45 -4.18 -3.25 2.16
N ARG A 46 -4.34 -4.55 1.91
CA ARG A 46 -3.81 -5.61 2.79
C ARG A 46 -2.29 -5.74 2.76
N SER A 47 -1.68 -5.55 1.60
CA SER A 47 -0.21 -5.65 1.42
C SER A 47 0.55 -4.50 2.09
N SER A 48 -0.09 -3.35 2.29
CA SER A 48 0.47 -2.21 3.03
C SER A 48 0.69 -2.44 4.54
N ARG A 49 0.51 -3.68 5.04
CA ARG A 49 0.96 -4.09 6.38
C ARG A 49 2.49 -4.02 6.43
N LYS A 50 2.97 -2.81 6.68
CA LYS A 50 4.37 -2.35 6.62
C LYS A 50 5.33 -3.40 7.17
N VAL A 51 6.00 -4.13 6.28
CA VAL A 51 7.19 -4.87 6.65
C VAL A 51 8.29 -3.83 6.91
N LYS A 52 8.46 -3.46 8.18
CA LYS A 52 9.61 -2.65 8.60
C LYS A 52 10.85 -3.53 8.51
N VAL A 53 11.48 -3.58 7.32
CA VAL A 53 12.80 -4.18 7.18
C VAL A 53 13.80 -3.22 7.84
N ARG A 54 14.15 -3.49 9.10
CA ARG A 54 15.26 -2.82 9.77
C ARG A 54 16.55 -3.41 9.22
N VAL A 55 17.07 -2.82 8.15
CA VAL A 55 18.42 -3.12 7.68
C VAL A 55 19.38 -2.60 8.75
N LYS A 56 19.90 -3.49 9.60
CA LYS A 56 21.07 -3.17 10.40
C LYS A 56 22.25 -3.15 9.42
N PRO A 57 22.98 -2.03 9.26
CA PRO A 57 24.29 -2.10 8.66
C PRO A 57 25.14 -2.90 9.64
N GLU A 58 25.47 -4.15 9.31
CA GLU A 58 26.62 -4.76 9.96
C GLU A 58 27.86 -4.03 9.44
N PRO A 59 28.68 -3.44 10.33
CA PRO A 59 29.91 -2.80 9.90
C PRO A 59 30.81 -3.90 9.36
N ASN A 60 30.89 -4.02 8.04
CA ASN A 60 31.84 -4.89 7.37
C ASN A 60 33.26 -4.35 7.66
N PRO A 61 34.08 -5.03 8.47
CA PRO A 61 35.39 -4.53 8.89
C PRO A 61 36.40 -4.41 7.72
N GLY A 62 36.06 -4.91 6.52
CA GLY A 62 36.91 -4.81 5.33
C GLY A 62 36.96 -3.43 4.67
N LEU A 63 36.04 -2.51 4.97
CA LEU A 63 35.96 -1.19 4.32
C LEU A 63 36.69 -0.06 5.07
N ALA A 64 37.13 -0.30 6.31
CA ALA A 64 37.83 0.70 7.12
C ALA A 64 39.35 0.68 6.95
N LEU A 65 39.92 -0.37 6.33
CA LEU A 65 41.36 -0.55 6.21
C LEU A 65 41.97 0.12 4.96
N GLU A 66 41.17 0.49 3.97
CA GLU A 66 41.65 1.12 2.71
C GLU A 66 41.75 2.65 2.76
N MET A 67 41.51 3.29 3.91
CA MET A 67 41.58 4.75 4.04
C MET A 67 42.80 5.24 4.82
N GLY A 68 43.70 4.33 5.22
CA GLY A 68 44.90 4.64 6.02
C GLY A 68 46.23 4.54 5.28
N SER A 69 46.28 4.10 4.02
CA SER A 69 47.54 3.83 3.30
C SER A 69 47.95 4.89 2.26
N ALA A 70 47.18 5.97 2.08
CA ALA A 70 47.41 6.97 1.04
C ALA A 70 48.12 8.27 1.51
N ALA A 71 48.94 8.22 2.58
CA ALA A 71 49.67 9.40 3.06
C ALA A 71 51.07 9.07 3.60
N ALA A 72 51.97 8.64 2.71
CA ALA A 72 53.41 8.85 2.84
C ALA A 72 54.07 8.60 1.48
N GLU A 73 54.19 9.66 0.67
CA GLU A 73 54.92 9.63 -0.59
C GLU A 73 56.45 9.61 -0.40
N PRO A 74 57.21 9.18 -1.42
CA PRO A 74 58.64 8.86 -1.41
C PRO A 74 59.53 10.05 -1.82
N SER A 75 60.80 10.09 -1.37
CA SER A 75 61.95 10.85 -1.91
C SER A 75 63.09 10.73 -0.88
N ALA A 76 64.40 10.55 -1.15
CA ALA A 76 65.24 10.28 -2.31
C ALA A 76 66.59 9.81 -1.73
#